data_AF-A0A497HLB4-F1
#
_entry.id   AF-A0A497HLB4-F1
#
_cell.length_a   1.000
_cell.length_b   1.000
_cell.length_c   1.000
_cell.angle_alpha   90.00
_cell.angle_beta   90.00
_cell.angle_gamma   90.00
#
_symmetry.space_group_name_H-M   'P 1'
#
loop_
_entity.id
_entity.type
_entity.pdbx_description
1 polymer ?
#
loop_
_entity_poly.entity_id
_entity_poly.type
_entity_poly.pdbx_seq_one_letter_code
_entity_poly.pdbx_strand_id
1 'polypeptide(L)' 'MQSTITISKELKKELERYKGNKTWEEFLKEIMEILMEIKKERAKEKVKKLYELVEIEEVEKGFRLRNYESD' A
#
# COMPACT_ATOMS: atom_id res chain seq x y z
N MET A 1 -2.96 24.74 -15.95
CA MET A 1 -1.68 24.72 -16.68
C MET A 1 -1.56 23.36 -17.36
N GLN A 2 -1.33 23.31 -18.67
CA GLN A 2 -1.28 22.06 -19.42
C GLN A 2 0.17 21.59 -19.54
N SER A 3 0.39 20.29 -19.35
CA SER A 3 1.70 19.64 -19.45
C SER A 3 1.61 18.35 -20.24
N THR A 4 2.71 17.93 -20.85
CA THR A 4 2.80 16.70 -21.64
C THR A 4 3.76 15.73 -20.98
N ILE A 5 3.39 14.45 -20.95
CA ILE A 5 4.25 13.35 -20.52
C ILE A 5 4.60 12.52 -21.76
N THR A 6 5.89 12.35 -22.03
CA THR A 6 6.36 11.51 -23.13
C THR A 6 6.49 10.07 -22.68
N ILE A 7 5.86 9.16 -23.41
CA ILE A 7 5.90 7.71 -23.17
C ILE A 7 6.17 6.96 -24.48
N SER A 8 6.56 5.70 -24.39
CA SER A 8 6.73 4.86 -25.57
C SER A 8 5.40 4.68 -26.32
N LYS A 9 5.47 4.51 -27.64
CA LYS A 9 4.29 4.24 -28.47
C LYS A 9 3.58 2.94 -28.05
N GLU A 10 4.35 1.96 -27.60
CA GLU A 10 3.85 0.67 -27.12
C GLU A 10 3.05 0.84 -25.83
N LEU A 11 3.61 1.54 -24.83
CA LEU A 11 2.93 1.83 -23.58
C LEU A 11 1.64 2.64 -23.81
N LYS A 12 1.67 3.62 -24.73
CA LYS A 12 0.46 4.38 -25.09
C LYS A 12 -0.63 3.46 -25.65
N LYS A 13 -0.28 2.50 -26.51
CA LYS A 13 -1.24 1.53 -27.08
C LYS A 13 -1.85 0.64 -26.01
N GLU A 14 -1.05 0.18 -25.06
CA GLU A 14 -1.54 -0.63 -23.94
C GLU A 14 -2.49 0.19 -23.07
N LEU A 15 -2.10 1.41 -22.69
CA LEU A 15 -2.94 2.29 -21.87
C LEU A 15 -4.26 2.65 -22.54
N GLU A 16 -4.30 2.86 -23.86
CA GLU A 16 -5.56 3.09 -24.59
C GLU A 16 -6.55 1.91 -24.48
N ARG A 17 -6.04 0.67 -24.41
CA ARG A 17 -6.90 -0.51 -24.21
C ARG A 17 -7.60 -0.48 -22.86
N TYR A 18 -6.91 0.00 -21.83
CA TYR A 18 -7.46 0.13 -20.46
C TYR A 18 -8.31 1.38 -20.28
N LYS A 19 -7.97 2.48 -20.97
CA LYS A 19 -8.69 3.76 -20.92
C LYS A 19 -10.16 3.61 -21.36
N GLY A 20 -10.41 2.78 -22.37
CA GLY A 20 -11.73 2.63 -22.97
C GLY A 20 -12.28 3.97 -23.47
N ASN A 21 -13.53 4.28 -23.12
CA ASN A 21 -14.23 5.49 -23.54
C ASN A 21 -13.90 6.74 -22.70
N LYS A 22 -13.10 6.62 -21.64
CA LYS A 22 -12.72 7.75 -20.77
C LYS A 22 -11.78 8.70 -21.49
N THR A 23 -11.72 9.95 -21.04
CA THR A 23 -10.62 10.86 -21.40
C THR A 23 -9.31 10.41 -20.72
N TRP A 24 -8.17 10.88 -21.23
CA TRP A 24 -6.87 10.63 -20.60
C TRP A 24 -6.80 11.13 -19.16
N GLU A 25 -7.45 12.26 -18.87
CA GLU A 25 -7.42 12.85 -17.53
C GLU A 25 -8.25 12.05 -16.53
N GLU A 26 -9.46 11.62 -16.91
CA GLU A 26 -10.30 10.74 -16.07
C GLU A 26 -9.59 9.41 -15.76
N PHE A 27 -9.02 8.79 -16.79
CA PHE A 27 -8.32 7.52 -16.64
C PHE A 27 -7.08 7.63 -15.75
N LEU A 28 -6.27 8.68 -15.91
CA LEU A 28 -5.09 8.88 -15.08
C LEU A 28 -5.45 9.24 -13.63
N LYS A 29 -6.55 9.98 -13.41
CA LYS A 29 -7.06 10.27 -12.05
C LYS A 29 -7.53 8.98 -11.36
N GLU A 30 -8.27 8.14 -12.05
CA GLU A 30 -8.71 6.84 -11.53
C GLU A 30 -7.52 5.95 -11.16
N ILE A 31 -6.51 5.84 -12.04
CA ILE A 31 -5.27 5.09 -11.71
C ILE A 31 -4.60 5.66 -10.47
N MET A 32 -4.52 6.99 -10.35
CA MET A 32 -3.92 7.65 -9.20
C MET A 32 -4.67 7.32 -7.91
N GLU A 33 -6.00 7.33 -7.92
CA GLU A 33 -6.83 6.96 -6.77
C GLU A 33 -6.60 5.50 -6.35
N ILE A 34 -6.60 4.57 -7.31
CA ILE A 34 -6.32 3.15 -7.05
C ILE A 34 -4.94 2.96 -6.43
N LEU A 35 -3.91 3.64 -6.97
CA LEU A 35 -2.55 3.56 -6.43
C LEU A 35 -2.45 4.15 -5.02
N MET A 36 -3.21 5.19 -4.71
CA MET A 36 -3.27 5.76 -3.36
C MET A 36 -3.93 4.79 -2.38
N GLU A 37 -5.03 4.14 -2.76
CA GLU A 37 -5.69 3.16 -1.91
C GLU A 37 -4.81 1.94 -1.65
N ILE A 38 -4.18 1.37 -2.68
CA ILE A 38 -3.21 0.26 -2.52
C ILE A 38 -2.07 0.65 -1.56
N LYS A 39 -1.56 1.89 -1.66
CA LYS A 39 -0.52 2.38 -0.75
C LYS A 39 -1.03 2.49 0.69
N LYS A 40 -2.25 3.00 0.90
CA LYS A 40 -2.87 3.08 2.23
C LYS A 40 -3.08 1.69 2.83
N GLU A 41 -3.59 0.74 2.06
CA GLU A 41 -3.81 -0.64 2.51
C GLU A 41 -2.50 -1.32 2.91
N ARG A 42 -1.46 -1.21 2.08
CA ARG A 42 -0.12 -1.73 2.41
C ARG A 42 0.47 -1.08 3.66
N ALA A 43 0.22 0.21 3.87
CA ALA A 43 0.65 0.89 5.09
C ALA A 43 -0.10 0.33 6.31
N LYS A 44 -1.42 0.14 6.21
CA LYS A 44 -2.24 -0.47 7.27
C LYS A 44 -1.77 -1.88 7.61
N GLU A 45 -1.49 -2.72 6.62
CA GLU A 45 -0.95 -4.06 6.84
C GLU A 45 0.39 -4.06 7.59
N LYS A 46 1.30 -3.16 7.21
CA LYS A 46 2.59 -3.01 7.90
C LYS A 46 2.41 -2.59 9.35
N VAL A 47 1.51 -1.64 9.61
CA VAL A 47 1.18 -1.20 10.97
C VAL A 47 0.55 -2.33 11.78
N LYS A 48 -0.38 -3.09 11.20
CA LYS A 48 -1.00 -4.25 11.85
C LYS A 48 0.05 -5.29 12.25
N LYS A 49 0.96 -5.65 11.34
CA LYS A 49 2.06 -6.57 11.62
C LYS A 49 2.98 -6.05 12.72
N LEU A 50 3.22 -4.74 12.77
CA LEU A 50 4.02 -4.14 13.83
C LEU A 50 3.34 -4.27 15.19
N TYR A 51 2.03 -4.02 15.29
CA TYR A 51 1.28 -4.22 16.53
C TYR A 51 1.25 -5.69 16.97
N GLU A 52 1.05 -6.63 16.06
CA GLU A 52 1.11 -8.08 16.36
C GLU A 52 2.49 -8.48 16.92
N LEU A 53 3.57 -7.93 16.38
CA LEU A 53 4.93 -8.19 16.89
C LEU A 53 5.14 -7.59 18.30
N VAL A 54 4.64 -6.38 18.55
CA VAL A 54 4.75 -5.73 19.87
C VAL A 54 3.96 -6.52 20.93
N GLU A 55 2.74 -6.97 20.62
CA GLU A 55 1.93 -7.79 21.52
C GLU A 55 2.65 -9.10 21.88
N ILE A 56 3.28 -9.77 20.91
CA ILE A 56 4.06 -11.00 21.16
C ILE A 56 5.25 -10.70 22.09
N GLU A 57 6.00 -9.62 21.86
CA GLU A 57 7.12 -9.25 22.72
C GLU A 57 6.71 -8.94 24.16
N GLU A 58 5.58 -8.25 24.36
CA GLU A 58 5.05 -7.95 25.69
C GLU A 58 4.60 -9.21 26.43
N VAL A 59 3.93 -10.12 25.72
CA VAL A 59 3.54 -11.43 26.26
C VAL A 59 4.78 -12.23 26.66
N GLU A 60 5.80 -12.31 25.81
CA GLU A 60 7.05 -13.01 26.13
C GLU A 60 7.77 -12.42 27.34
N LYS A 61 7.85 -11.08 27.45
CA LYS A 61 8.43 -10.41 28.63
C LYS A 61 7.65 -10.75 29.89
N GLY A 62 6.31 -10.74 29.84
CA GLY A 62 5.45 -11.12 30.96
C GLY A 62 5.58 -12.60 31.37
N PHE A 63 5.83 -13.50 30.42
CA PHE A 63 6.15 -14.91 30.73
C PHE A 63 7.53 -15.06 31.38
N ARG A 64 8.56 -14.37 30.89
CA ARG A 64 9.92 -14.43 31.48
C ARG A 64 9.96 -13.91 32.91
N LEU A 65 9.25 -12.82 33.21
CA LEU A 65 9.21 -12.24 34.56
C LEU A 65 8.53 -13.19 35.57
N ARG A 66 7.40 -13.81 35.20
CA ARG A 66 6.70 -14.77 36.07
C ARG A 66 7.51 -16.02 36.38
N ASN A 67 8.34 -16.48 35.44
CA ASN A 67 9.20 -17.65 35.64
C ASN A 67 10.42 -17.33 36.52
N TYR A 68 10.85 -16.07 36.63
CA TYR A 68 11.95 -15.65 37.50
C TYR A 68 11.53 -15.45 38.96
N GLU A 69 10.24 -15.22 39.25
CA GLU A 69 9.71 -15.03 40.60
C GLU A 69 9.27 -16.33 41.30
N SER A 70 9.43 -17.48 40.63
CA SER A 70 9.00 -18.81 41.12
C SER A 70 10.15 -19.75 41.49
N ASP A 71 11.41 -19.30 41.42
CA ASP A 71 12.63 -20.00 41.88
C ASP A 71 13.20 -19.31 43.13
#